data_AF-A0A962RY10-F1
#
_entry.id   AF-A0A962RY10-F1
#
_cell.length_a   1.000
_cell.length_b   1.000
_cell.length_c   1.000
_cell.angle_alpha   90.00
_cell.angle_beta   90.00
_cell.angle_gamma   90.00
#
_symmetry.space_group_name_H-M   'P 1'
#
loop_
_entity.id
_entity.type
_entity.pdbx_description
1 polymer ?
#
loop_
_entity_poly.entity_id
_entity_poly.type
_entity_poly.pdbx_seq_one_letter_code
_entity_poly.pdbx_strand_id
1 'polypeptide(L)'
;MSAPQGGFLGGLAHIWRGFGLLRAPGVRVYVVVPLLINVALFVVALGSLGEAVDYTIARYLGNLPEFVQWLAWLLFATLAAVIVFFSFSVVANLVASPFNGLLAEAVERHLRGDQTAVPFSLGALLGEVARTVLAELRKLLYMVLWALP
;
A
#
# COMPACT_ATOMS: atom_id res chain seq x y z
N MET A 1 -38.42 -2.96 12.37
CA MET A 1 -37.67 -3.05 13.65
C MET A 1 -36.60 -1.98 13.62
N SER A 2 -36.81 -0.91 14.38
CA SER A 2 -35.98 0.30 14.42
C SER A 2 -34.66 0.03 15.16
N ALA A 3 -33.54 0.22 14.46
CA ALA A 3 -32.22 0.23 15.08
C ALA A 3 -32.07 1.44 16.02
N PRO A 4 -31.28 1.35 17.10
CA PRO A 4 -31.15 2.42 18.07
C PRO A 4 -30.47 3.65 17.47
N GLN A 5 -30.95 4.80 17.93
CA GLN A 5 -30.55 6.15 17.59
C GLN A 5 -29.08 6.40 18.00
N GLY A 6 -28.25 6.83 17.04
CA GLY A 6 -27.17 7.82 17.17
C GLY A 6 -26.26 7.89 18.40
N GLY A 7 -25.90 6.78 19.05
CA GLY A 7 -24.90 6.76 20.13
C GLY A 7 -23.54 6.21 19.69
N PHE A 8 -22.45 6.60 20.36
CA PHE A 8 -21.07 6.08 20.13
C PHE A 8 -21.02 4.53 20.03
N LEU A 9 -21.82 3.84 20.86
CA LEU A 9 -21.97 2.38 20.85
C LEU A 9 -22.65 1.84 19.58
N GLY A 10 -23.58 2.60 18.99
CA GLY A 10 -24.18 2.29 17.69
C GLY A 10 -23.17 2.44 16.54
N GLY A 11 -22.29 3.45 16.62
CA GLY A 11 -21.16 3.61 15.69
C GLY A 11 -20.19 2.43 15.70
N LEU A 12 -19.83 1.93 16.89
CA LEU A 12 -18.98 0.73 17.04
C LEU A 12 -19.63 -0.54 16.45
N ALA A 13 -20.95 -0.69 16.57
CA ALA A 13 -21.68 -1.81 15.99
C ALA A 13 -21.62 -1.82 14.45
N HIS A 14 -21.55 -0.65 13.79
CA HIS A 14 -21.37 -0.56 12.35
C HIS A 14 -19.98 -1.05 11.89
N ILE A 15 -18.92 -0.75 12.67
CA ILE A 15 -17.56 -1.24 12.39
C ILE A 15 -17.54 -2.78 12.44
N TRP A 16 -18.16 -3.37 13.47
CA TRP A 16 -18.21 -4.83 13.62
C TRP A 16 -19.00 -5.51 12.51
N ARG A 17 -20.12 -4.91 12.08
CA ARG A 17 -20.85 -5.34 10.87
C ARG A 17 -20.00 -5.26 9.61
N GLY A 18 -19.22 -4.20 9.47
CA GLY A 18 -18.29 -4.00 8.35
C GLY A 18 -17.28 -5.13 8.20
N PHE A 19 -16.67 -5.59 9.29
CA PHE A 19 -15.75 -6.74 9.27
C PHE A 19 -16.38 -8.02 8.71
N GLY A 20 -17.66 -8.26 8.99
CA GLY A 20 -18.40 -9.38 8.40
C GLY A 20 -18.56 -9.27 6.89
N LEU A 21 -18.82 -8.05 6.39
CA LEU A 21 -19.02 -7.76 4.96
C LEU A 21 -17.74 -7.95 4.13
N LEU A 22 -16.56 -7.75 4.73
CA LEU A 22 -15.28 -7.94 4.04
C LEU A 22 -15.09 -9.38 3.51
N ARG A 23 -15.74 -10.36 4.13
CA ARG A 23 -15.69 -11.77 3.72
C ARG A 23 -16.74 -12.14 2.67
N ALA A 24 -17.66 -11.24 2.35
CA ALA A 24 -18.74 -11.52 1.42
C ALA A 24 -18.21 -11.83 0.00
N PRO A 25 -18.85 -12.78 -0.71
CA PRO A 25 -18.55 -13.03 -2.12
C PRO A 25 -18.79 -11.75 -2.93
N GLY A 26 -17.87 -11.41 -3.83
CA GLY A 26 -17.88 -10.13 -4.56
C GLY A 26 -17.16 -8.98 -3.87
N VAL A 27 -17.09 -8.96 -2.53
CA VAL A 27 -16.36 -7.92 -1.76
C VAL A 27 -14.91 -8.36 -1.47
N ARG A 28 -14.72 -9.65 -1.10
CA ARG A 28 -13.43 -10.17 -0.66
C ARG A 28 -12.26 -9.96 -1.63
N VAL A 29 -12.50 -9.89 -2.94
CA VAL A 29 -11.45 -9.70 -3.94
C VAL A 29 -10.77 -8.34 -3.81
N TYR A 30 -11.54 -7.30 -3.45
CA TYR A 30 -11.04 -5.94 -3.23
C TYR A 30 -10.25 -5.79 -1.93
N VAL A 31 -10.28 -6.80 -1.05
CA VAL A 31 -9.48 -6.88 0.19
C VAL A 31 -8.24 -7.75 -0.02
N VAL A 32 -8.41 -8.93 -0.61
CA VAL A 32 -7.34 -9.91 -0.77
C VAL A 32 -6.29 -9.43 -1.76
N VAL A 33 -6.67 -8.81 -2.87
CA VAL A 33 -5.70 -8.43 -3.89
C VAL A 33 -4.72 -7.35 -3.41
N PRO A 34 -5.16 -6.24 -2.79
CA PRO A 34 -4.24 -5.25 -2.19
C PRO A 34 -3.34 -5.86 -1.12
N LEU A 35 -3.90 -6.74 -0.30
CA LEU A 35 -3.15 -7.44 0.74
C LEU A 35 -2.03 -8.29 0.13
N LEU A 36 -2.32 -9.07 -0.92
CA LEU A 36 -1.33 -9.88 -1.61
C LEU A 36 -0.23 -9.02 -2.26
N ILE A 37 -0.60 -7.90 -2.89
CA ILE A 37 0.39 -6.97 -3.46
C ILE A 37 1.29 -6.41 -2.35
N ASN A 38 0.71 -5.98 -1.22
CA ASN A 38 1.47 -5.47 -0.09
C ASN A 38 2.40 -6.52 0.52
N VAL A 39 1.93 -7.76 0.69
CA VAL A 39 2.77 -8.87 1.17
C VAL A 39 3.91 -9.14 0.20
N ALA A 40 3.65 -9.16 -1.11
CA ALA A 40 4.69 -9.37 -2.11
C ALA A 40 5.75 -8.26 -2.08
N LEU A 41 5.32 -7.00 -2.03
CA LEU A 41 6.23 -5.85 -1.89
C LEU A 41 7.06 -5.93 -0.62
N PHE A 42 6.44 -6.31 0.50
CA PHE A 42 7.12 -6.44 1.79
C PHE A 42 8.18 -7.55 1.78
N VAL A 43 7.85 -8.72 1.21
CA VAL A 43 8.80 -9.84 1.08
C VAL A 43 9.99 -9.44 0.21
N VAL A 44 9.77 -8.75 -0.91
CA VAL A 44 10.85 -8.27 -1.77
C VAL A 44 11.73 -7.24 -1.04
N ALA A 45 11.11 -6.28 -0.37
CA ALA A 45 11.81 -5.20 0.32
C ALA A 45 12.67 -5.72 1.49
N LEU A 46 12.10 -6.57 2.35
CA LEU A 46 12.87 -7.16 3.46
C LEU A 46 13.87 -8.20 3.00
N GLY A 47 13.50 -9.05 2.03
CA GLY A 47 14.36 -10.11 1.52
C GLY A 47 15.65 -9.58 0.88
N SER A 48 15.60 -8.40 0.28
CA SER A 48 16.76 -7.75 -0.35
C SER A 48 17.56 -6.81 0.57
N LEU A 49 17.04 -6.50 1.77
CA LEU A 49 17.65 -5.49 2.65
C LEU A 49 19.06 -5.88 3.12
N GLY A 50 19.21 -7.12 3.60
CA GLY A 50 20.49 -7.62 4.12
C GLY A 50 21.56 -7.63 3.02
N GLU A 51 21.22 -8.20 1.86
CA GLU A 51 22.12 -8.24 0.70
C GLU A 51 22.53 -6.84 0.23
N ALA A 52 21.60 -5.87 0.24
CA ALA A 52 21.90 -4.49 -0.12
C ALA A 52 22.87 -3.83 0.87
N VAL A 53 22.71 -4.09 2.17
CA VAL A 53 23.62 -3.58 3.21
C VAL A 53 25.00 -4.24 3.09
N ASP A 54 25.04 -5.57 2.97
CA ASP A 54 26.28 -6.34 2.81
C ASP A 54 27.05 -5.89 1.58
N TYR A 55 26.38 -5.73 0.43
CA TYR A 55 26.96 -5.22 -0.79
C TYR A 55 27.54 -3.81 -0.61
N THR A 56 26.81 -2.93 0.07
CA THR A 56 27.25 -1.55 0.31
C THR A 56 28.51 -1.53 1.17
N ILE A 57 28.56 -2.32 2.23
CA ILE A 57 29.72 -2.39 3.12
C ILE A 57 30.91 -3.01 2.41
N ALA A 58 30.73 -4.12 1.70
CA ALA A 58 31.81 -4.75 0.93
C ALA A 58 32.39 -3.77 -0.11
N ARG A 59 31.53 -3.00 -0.79
CA ARG A 59 31.94 -2.06 -1.84
C ARG A 59 32.70 -0.84 -1.30
N TYR A 60 32.26 -0.27 -0.19
CA TYR A 60 32.78 1.02 0.29
C TYR A 60 33.68 0.92 1.52
N LEU A 61 33.53 -0.13 2.32
CA LEU A 61 34.23 -0.33 3.60
C LEU A 61 35.03 -1.65 3.64
N GLY A 62 35.07 -2.45 2.58
CA GLY A 62 35.69 -3.78 2.58
C GLY A 62 37.18 -3.81 2.95
N ASN A 63 37.90 -2.71 2.74
CA ASN A 63 39.32 -2.58 3.11
C ASN A 63 39.55 -2.09 4.55
N LEU A 64 38.48 -1.75 5.29
CA LEU A 64 38.55 -1.28 6.66
C LEU A 64 38.57 -2.45 7.66
N PRO A 65 39.01 -2.23 8.91
CA PRO A 65 38.98 -3.27 9.95
C PRO A 65 37.57 -3.83 10.18
N GLU A 66 37.48 -5.12 10.49
CA GLU A 66 36.21 -5.85 10.67
C GLU A 66 35.29 -5.21 11.72
N PHE A 67 35.86 -4.68 12.82
CA PHE A 67 35.09 -3.94 13.83
C PHE A 67 34.35 -2.72 13.26
N VAL A 68 34.98 -2.00 12.34
CA VAL A 68 34.36 -0.83 11.68
C VAL A 68 33.25 -1.28 10.74
N GLN A 69 33.48 -2.38 9.99
CA GLN A 69 32.47 -2.96 9.12
C GLN A 69 31.25 -3.45 9.91
N TRP A 70 31.46 -4.11 11.04
CA TRP A 70 30.38 -4.56 11.93
C TRP A 70 29.54 -3.39 12.47
N LEU A 71 30.20 -2.32 12.94
CA LEU A 71 29.49 -1.14 13.45
C LEU A 71 28.71 -0.43 12.33
N ALA A 72 29.32 -0.28 11.15
CA ALA A 72 28.66 0.28 9.98
C ALA A 72 27.47 -0.58 9.53
N TRP A 73 27.60 -1.91 9.60
CA TRP A 73 26.51 -2.84 9.31
C TRP A 73 25.31 -2.59 10.20
N LEU A 74 25.52 -2.52 11.51
CA LEU A 74 24.43 -2.27 12.46
C LEU A 74 23.75 -0.92 12.19
N LEU A 75 24.53 0.13 11.95
CA LEU A 75 24.01 1.47 11.67
C LEU A 75 23.22 1.51 10.35
N PHE A 76 23.80 0.98 9.27
CA PHE A 76 23.20 1.04 7.92
C PHE A 76 22.01 0.11 7.80
N ALA A 77 22.05 -1.09 8.40
CA ALA A 77 20.89 -1.98 8.46
C ALA A 77 19.73 -1.30 9.20
N THR A 78 20.00 -0.65 10.33
CA THR A 78 18.97 0.07 11.09
C THR A 78 18.40 1.24 10.30
N LEU A 79 19.26 2.08 9.70
CA LEU A 79 18.82 3.21 8.89
C LEU A 79 18.02 2.75 7.65
N ALA A 80 18.51 1.73 6.94
CA ALA A 80 17.85 1.16 5.79
C ALA A 80 16.49 0.56 6.17
N ALA A 81 16.39 -0.14 7.31
CA ALA A 81 15.12 -0.66 7.82
C ALA A 81 14.11 0.46 8.09
N VAL A 82 14.54 1.57 8.69
CA VAL A 82 13.69 2.75 8.93
C VAL A 82 13.21 3.36 7.61
N ILE A 83 14.12 3.58 6.67
CA ILE A 83 13.78 4.12 5.35
C ILE A 83 12.79 3.19 4.63
N VAL A 84 13.10 1.90 4.57
CA VAL A 84 12.23 0.90 3.95
C VAL A 84 10.87 0.86 4.62
N PHE A 85 10.78 0.93 5.95
CA PHE A 85 9.50 0.94 6.66
C PHE A 85 8.61 2.14 6.27
N PHE A 86 9.17 3.34 6.26
CA PHE A 86 8.42 4.56 5.90
C PHE A 86 8.09 4.61 4.40
N SER A 87 9.05 4.31 3.54
CA SER A 87 8.84 4.26 2.08
C SER A 87 7.83 3.17 1.70
N PHE A 88 7.92 1.99 2.32
CA PHE A 88 6.95 0.92 2.14
C PHE A 88 5.56 1.36 2.55
N SER A 89 5.41 2.07 3.68
CA SER A 89 4.11 2.57 4.13
C SER A 89 3.49 3.54 3.10
N VAL A 90 4.30 4.43 2.51
CA VAL A 90 3.84 5.33 1.43
C VAL A 90 3.41 4.53 0.20
N VAL A 91 4.24 3.59 -0.27
CA VAL A 91 3.94 2.77 -1.46
C VAL A 91 2.71 1.89 -1.23
N ALA A 92 2.62 1.21 -0.09
CA ALA A 92 1.50 0.34 0.28
C ALA A 92 0.18 1.12 0.32
N ASN A 93 0.18 2.31 0.92
CA ASN A 93 -1.00 3.16 0.96
C ASN A 93 -1.38 3.70 -0.43
N LEU A 94 -0.40 4.06 -1.26
CA LEU A 94 -0.63 4.50 -2.63
C LEU A 94 -1.26 3.39 -3.48
N VAL A 95 -0.75 2.16 -3.33
CA VAL A 95 -1.28 0.96 -4.01
C VAL A 95 -2.68 0.61 -3.49
N ALA A 96 -2.94 0.72 -2.19
CA ALA A 96 -4.23 0.37 -1.59
C ALA A 96 -5.33 1.40 -1.87
N SER A 97 -4.97 2.68 -2.01
CA SER A 97 -5.90 3.79 -2.28
C SER A 97 -6.97 3.51 -3.35
N PRO A 98 -6.64 3.05 -4.59
CA PRO A 98 -7.65 2.74 -5.61
C PRO A 98 -8.62 1.63 -5.19
N PHE A 99 -8.18 0.68 -4.37
CA PHE A 99 -9.03 -0.41 -3.92
C PHE A 99 -9.98 0.00 -2.82
N ASN A 100 -9.63 1.00 -1.99
CA ASN A 100 -10.52 1.49 -0.94
C ASN A 100 -11.83 2.04 -1.52
N GLY A 101 -11.79 2.72 -2.66
CA GLY A 101 -12.99 3.22 -3.36
C GLY A 101 -13.86 2.09 -3.92
N LEU A 102 -13.23 1.13 -4.61
CA LEU A 102 -13.92 -0.03 -5.18
C LEU A 102 -14.50 -0.95 -4.11
N LEU A 103 -13.81 -1.08 -2.97
CA LEU A 103 -14.28 -1.82 -1.81
C LEU A 103 -15.55 -1.16 -1.25
N ALA A 104 -15.55 0.16 -1.12
CA ALA A 104 -16.73 0.89 -0.65
C ALA A 104 -17.93 0.70 -1.60
N GLU A 105 -17.69 0.78 -2.91
CA GLU A 105 -18.73 0.53 -3.93
C GLU A 105 -19.24 -0.91 -3.90
N ALA A 106 -18.33 -1.90 -3.75
CA ALA A 106 -18.69 -3.30 -3.64
C ALA A 106 -19.50 -3.59 -2.36
N VAL A 107 -19.16 -2.96 -1.24
CA VAL A 107 -19.92 -3.03 0.02
C VAL A 107 -21.30 -2.40 -0.15
N GLU A 108 -21.40 -1.23 -0.80
CA GLU A 108 -22.69 -0.59 -1.06
C GLU A 108 -23.60 -1.45 -1.94
N ARG A 109 -23.06 -2.00 -3.04
CA ARG A 109 -23.80 -2.93 -3.92
C ARG A 109 -24.30 -4.16 -3.16
N HIS A 110 -23.44 -4.74 -2.32
CA HIS A 110 -23.80 -5.87 -1.47
C HIS A 110 -24.95 -5.53 -0.50
N LEU A 111 -24.94 -4.33 0.09
CA LEU A 111 -25.98 -3.86 1.00
C LEU A 111 -27.30 -3.51 0.29
N ARG A 112 -27.25 -3.03 -0.96
CA ARG A 112 -28.43 -2.76 -1.79
C ARG A 112 -29.07 -4.03 -2.38
N GLY A 113 -28.41 -5.18 -2.27
CA GLY A 113 -28.86 -6.43 -2.88
C GLY A 113 -28.65 -6.49 -4.40
N ASP A 114 -27.87 -5.55 -4.96
CA ASP A 114 -27.54 -5.51 -6.37
C ASP A 114 -26.37 -6.47 -6.63
N GLN A 115 -26.70 -7.64 -7.17
CA GLN A 115 -25.75 -8.70 -7.50
C GLN A 115 -25.28 -8.64 -8.96
N THR A 116 -25.43 -7.51 -9.65
CA THR A 116 -24.81 -7.32 -10.96
C THR A 116 -23.28 -7.44 -10.80
N ALA A 117 -22.76 -8.62 -11.16
CA ALA A 117 -21.36 -8.95 -11.05
C ALA A 117 -20.59 -8.22 -12.15
N VAL A 118 -20.14 -6.98 -11.88
CA VAL A 118 -19.10 -6.36 -12.69
C VAL A 118 -17.82 -7.16 -12.45
N PRO A 119 -17.24 -7.82 -13.49
CA PRO A 119 -16.04 -8.61 -13.31
C PRO A 119 -14.90 -7.69 -12.91
N PHE A 120 -14.28 -8.01 -11.77
CA PHE A 120 -13.09 -7.32 -11.31
C PHE A 120 -11.94 -7.52 -12.31
N SER A 121 -11.33 -6.41 -12.75
CA SER A 121 -10.20 -6.43 -13.69
C SER A 121 -9.02 -5.65 -13.12
N LEU A 122 -7.99 -6.37 -12.69
CA LEU A 122 -6.76 -5.76 -12.17
C LEU A 122 -6.07 -4.86 -13.20
N GLY A 123 -6.00 -5.30 -14.45
CA GLY A 123 -5.37 -4.53 -15.51
C GLY A 123 -6.07 -3.20 -15.78
N ALA A 124 -7.39 -3.17 -15.71
CA ALA A 124 -8.16 -1.93 -15.89
C ALA A 124 -7.88 -0.94 -14.75
N LEU A 125 -7.88 -1.42 -13.50
CA LEU A 125 -7.61 -0.61 -12.31
C LEU A 125 -6.19 -0.07 -12.28
N LEU A 126 -5.19 -0.92 -12.54
CA LEU A 126 -3.80 -0.48 -12.62
C LEU A 126 -3.59 0.50 -13.78
N GLY A 127 -4.25 0.28 -14.91
CA GLY A 127 -4.21 1.21 -16.04
C GLY A 127 -4.83 2.57 -15.71
N GLU A 128 -5.92 2.62 -14.94
CA GLU A 128 -6.52 3.87 -14.48
C GLU A 128 -5.61 4.62 -13.49
N VAL A 129 -5.08 3.92 -12.49
CA VAL A 129 -4.14 4.49 -11.51
C VAL A 129 -2.89 5.04 -12.20
N ALA A 130 -2.28 4.26 -13.08
CA ALA A 130 -1.08 4.67 -13.81
C ALA A 130 -1.33 5.91 -14.68
N ARG A 131 -2.48 5.96 -15.37
CA ARG A 131 -2.87 7.13 -16.18
C ARG A 131 -3.05 8.38 -15.31
N THR A 132 -3.70 8.26 -14.15
CA THR A 132 -3.93 9.39 -13.23
C THR A 132 -2.62 9.89 -12.61
N VAL A 133 -1.76 8.98 -12.13
CA VAL A 133 -0.45 9.35 -11.58
C VAL A 133 0.42 10.00 -12.65
N LEU A 134 0.46 9.44 -13.86
CA LEU A 134 1.21 10.03 -14.98
C LEU A 134 0.67 11.41 -15.36
N ALA A 135 -0.64 11.63 -15.31
CA ALA A 135 -1.23 12.93 -15.56
C ALA A 135 -0.80 13.96 -14.50
N GLU A 136 -0.81 13.61 -13.21
CA GLU A 136 -0.34 14.49 -12.14
C GLU A 136 1.16 14.76 -12.24
N LEU A 137 1.98 13.74 -12.52
CA LEU A 137 3.42 13.93 -12.75
C LEU A 137 3.70 14.84 -13.95
N ARG A 138 2.91 14.74 -15.03
CA ARG A 138 3.02 15.67 -16.18
C ARG A 138 2.67 17.10 -15.81
N LYS A 139 1.67 17.31 -14.94
CA LYS A 139 1.33 18.66 -14.44
C LYS A 139 2.45 19.23 -13.57
N LEU A 140 2.99 18.42 -12.64
CA LEU A 140 4.12 18.83 -11.80
C LEU A 140 5.36 19.13 -12.64
N LEU A 141 5.67 18.30 -13.63
CA LEU A 141 6.78 18.52 -14.56
C LEU A 141 6.57 19.79 -15.38
N TYR A 142 5.37 20.00 -15.93
CA TYR A 142 5.04 21.23 -16.65
C TYR A 142 5.21 22.46 -15.76
N MET A 143 4.76 22.40 -14.50
CA MET A 143 4.92 23.48 -13.53
C MET A 143 6.40 23.76 -13.21
N VAL A 144 7.21 22.72 -13.03
CA VAL A 144 8.66 22.86 -12.78
C VAL A 144 9.38 23.45 -14.01
N LEU A 145 9.07 22.96 -15.22
CA LEU A 145 9.62 23.50 -16.46
C LEU A 145 9.21 24.96 -16.70
N TRP A 146 7.96 25.32 -16.37
CA TRP A 146 7.49 26.70 -16.48
C TRP A 146 8.07 27.62 -15.40
N ALA A 147 8.42 27.08 -14.23
CA ALA A 147 9.02 27.83 -13.13
C ALA A 147 10.53 28.08 -13.30
N LEU A 148 11.19 27.40 -14.25
CA LEU A 148 12.58 27.66 -14.63
C LEU A 148 12.60 28.75 -15.74
N PRO A 149 13.32 29.87 -15.55
CA PRO A 149 13.37 30.99 -16.50
C PRO A 149 14.07 30.65 -17.82
#